data_AF-A0A416W1F6-F1
#
_entry.id   AF-A0A416W1F6-F1
#
_cell.length_a   1.000
_cell.length_b   1.000
_cell.length_c   1.000
_cell.angle_alpha   90.00
_cell.angle_beta   90.00
_cell.angle_gamma   90.00
#
_symmetry.space_group_name_H-M   'P 1'
#
loop_
_entity.id
_entity.type
_entity.pdbx_description
1 polymer ?
#
loop_
_entity_poly.entity_id
_entity_poly.type
_entity_poly.pdbx_seq_one_letter_code
_entity_poly.pdbx_strand_id
1 'polypeptide(L)' 'MMDKTYNEDKIEVVCCFCGKPLSYHDAMVINVQSNIKSEEVQQLFCHKEHFIEKLDKSVPLYIDN' A
#
# COMPACT_ATOMS: atom_id res chain seq x y z
N MET A 1 -11.04 -31.51 -2.12
CA MET A 1 -10.76 -30.64 -0.95
C MET A 1 -9.35 -30.10 -1.17
N MET A 2 -9.23 -28.84 -1.59
CA MET A 2 -7.92 -28.21 -1.79
C MET A 2 -7.47 -27.66 -0.44
N ASP A 3 -6.63 -28.43 0.23
CA ASP A 3 -5.92 -27.97 1.41
C ASP A 3 -4.80 -27.04 0.94
N LYS A 4 -5.11 -25.74 0.84
CA LYS A 4 -4.13 -24.69 0.62
C LYS A 4 -3.97 -23.99 1.95
N THR A 5 -3.01 -24.43 2.75
CA THR A 5 -2.42 -23.58 3.78
C THR A 5 -1.81 -22.37 3.07
N TYR A 6 -2.63 -21.33 2.89
CA TYR A 6 -2.16 -20.01 2.46
C TYR A 6 -1.18 -19.54 3.52
N ASN A 7 0.09 -19.46 3.15
CA ASN A 7 1.11 -18.92 4.02
C ASN A 7 1.06 -17.39 3.85
N GLU A 8 0.27 -16.72 4.69
CA GLU A 8 0.08 -15.26 4.67
C GLU A 8 1.42 -14.51 4.71
N ASP A 9 2.43 -15.10 5.37
CA ASP A 9 3.79 -14.56 5.50
C ASP A 9 4.58 -14.47 4.18
N LYS A 10 4.06 -15.03 3.08
CA LYS A 10 4.72 -14.98 1.75
C LYS A 10 3.95 -14.19 0.71
N ILE A 11 2.92 -13.44 1.10
CA ILE A 11 2.20 -12.59 0.17
C ILE A 11 3.10 -11.40 -0.17
N GLU A 12 3.44 -11.27 -1.45
CA GLU A 12 4.16 -10.11 -1.98
C GLU A 12 3.18 -9.20 -2.71
N VAL A 13 3.39 -7.89 -2.57
CA VAL A 13 2.71 -6.85 -3.34
C VAL A 13 3.75 -6.04 -4.11
N VAL A 14 3.30 -5.22 -5.05
CA VAL A 14 4.19 -4.37 -5.84
C VAL A 14 4.05 -2.93 -5.38
N CYS A 15 5.17 -2.29 -5.07
CA CYS A 15 5.16 -0.87 -4.74
C CYS A 15 4.79 -0.03 -5.97
N CYS A 16 3.71 0.74 -5.86
CA CYS A 16 3.20 1.58 -6.95
C CYS A 16 4.14 2.73 -7.37
N PHE A 17 5.18 3.04 -6.58
CA PHE A 17 6.16 4.09 -6.90
C PHE A 17 7.44 3.59 -7.56
N CYS A 18 7.95 2.41 -7.19
CA CYS A 18 9.22 1.89 -7.70
C CYS A 18 9.11 0.59 -8.50
N GLY A 19 7.92 -0.04 -8.53
CA GLY A 19 7.66 -1.29 -9.25
C GLY A 19 8.31 -2.54 -8.65
N LYS A 20 9.04 -2.40 -7.52
CA LYS A 20 9.67 -3.53 -6.84
C LYS A 20 8.70 -4.25 -5.90
N PRO A 21 8.83 -5.58 -5.73
CA PRO A 21 8.04 -6.33 -4.77
C PRO A 21 8.45 -5.98 -3.33
N LEU A 22 7.50 -6.13 -2.41
CA LEU A 22 7.71 -6.08 -0.96
C LEU A 22 6.71 -6.99 -0.25
N SER A 23 7.04 -7.39 0.98
CA SER A 23 6.13 -8.15 1.85
C SER A 23 4.83 -7.39 2.05
N TYR A 24 3.70 -8.09 1.92
CA TYR A 24 2.37 -7.53 2.17
C TYR A 24 2.26 -6.93 3.58
N HIS A 25 2.88 -7.57 4.58
CA HIS A 25 2.86 -7.11 5.96
C HIS A 25 3.72 -5.85 6.21
N ASP A 26 4.72 -5.62 5.35
CA ASP A 26 5.59 -4.43 5.45
C ASP A 26 5.11 -3.29 4.52
N ALA A 27 4.09 -3.55 3.69
CA ALA A 27 3.60 -2.59 2.72
C ALA A 27 2.67 -1.56 3.35
N MET A 28 2.88 -0.29 3.02
CA MET A 28 1.89 0.76 3.26
C MET A 28 0.73 0.63 2.27
N VAL A 29 -0.50 0.72 2.80
CA VAL A 29 -1.74 0.71 2.01
C VAL A 29 -2.14 2.14 1.67
N ILE A 30 -2.41 2.41 0.38
CA ILE A 30 -2.97 3.66 -0.12
C ILE A 30 -4.35 3.37 -0.70
N ASN A 31 -5.38 4.02 -0.17
CA ASN A 31 -6.72 3.99 -0.73
C ASN A 31 -6.92 5.22 -1.62
N VAL A 32 -7.04 5.00 -2.92
CA VAL A 32 -7.25 6.05 -3.92
C VAL A 32 -8.72 6.08 -4.31
N GLN A 33 -9.30 7.26 -4.22
CA GLN A 33 -10.65 7.55 -4.71
C GLN A 33 -10.57 8.80 -5.58
N SER A 34 -11.37 8.85 -6.64
CA SER A 34 -11.37 9.99 -7.58
C SER A 34 -11.73 11.32 -6.89
N ASN A 35 -12.60 11.26 -5.88
CA ASN A 35 -12.93 12.36 -4.97
C ASN A 35 -13.69 11.80 -3.75
N ILE A 36 -14.03 12.67 -2.79
CA ILE A 36 -14.68 12.28 -1.52
C ILE A 36 -16.10 11.71 -1.68
N LYS A 37 -16.73 11.87 -2.84
CA LYS A 37 -18.07 11.33 -3.14
C LYS A 37 -18.01 10.05 -3.98
N SER A 38 -16.81 9.61 -4.39
CA SER A 38 -16.64 8.37 -5.15
C SER A 38 -16.96 7.18 -4.26
N GLU A 39 -17.83 6.28 -4.73
CA GLU A 39 -18.07 5.00 -4.06
C GLU A 39 -16.95 3.99 -4.36
N GLU A 40 -16.30 4.15 -5.51
CA GLU A 40 -15.17 3.32 -5.91
C GLU A 40 -13.89 3.75 -5.21
N VAL A 41 -13.25 2.78 -4.55
CA VAL A 41 -11.93 2.88 -3.91
C VAL A 41 -11.01 1.86 -4.55
N GLN A 42 -9.84 2.31 -5.00
CA GLN A 42 -8.75 1.46 -5.45
C GLN A 42 -7.68 1.36 -4.36
N GLN A 43 -7.31 0.14 -4.01
CA GLN A 43 -6.21 -0.11 -3.08
C GLN A 43 -4.88 -0.26 -3.84
N LEU A 44 -3.86 0.49 -3.40
CA LEU A 44 -2.48 0.40 -3.87
C LEU A 44 -1.55 0.11 -2.69
N PHE A 45 -0.36 -0.40 -2.99
CA PHE A 45 0.66 -0.74 -1.99
C PHE A 45 1.97 -0.01 -2.29
N CYS A 46 2.73 0.36 -1.25
CA CYS A 46 4.02 0.99 -1.42
C CYS A 46 4.97 0.76 -0.24
N HIS A 47 6.26 1.02 -0.46
CA HIS A 47 7.21 1.19 0.65
C HIS A 47 6.88 2.48 1.41
N LYS A 48 6.89 2.44 2.75
CA LYS A 48 6.64 3.61 3.61
C LYS A 48 7.54 4.79 3.24
N GLU A 49 8.82 4.53 3.03
CA GLU A 49 9.83 5.53 2.67
C GLU A 49 9.48 6.25 1.35
N HIS A 50 9.12 5.50 0.30
CA HIS A 50 8.73 6.10 -0.98
C HIS A 50 7.45 6.93 -0.86
N PHE A 51 6.48 6.53 -0.03
CA PHE A 51 5.29 7.36 0.20
C PHE A 51 5.68 8.72 0.79
N ILE A 52 6.49 8.71 1.85
CA ILE A 52 6.95 9.93 2.53
C ILE A 52 7.78 10.81 1.59
N GLU A 53 8.65 10.22 0.78
CA GLU A 53 9.48 10.95 -0.19
C GLU A 53 8.68 11.59 -1.32
N LYS A 54 7.60 10.94 -1.77
CA LYS A 54 6.77 11.43 -2.88
C LYS A 54 5.68 12.40 -2.43
N LEU A 55 5.29 12.36 -1.16
CA LEU A 55 4.31 13.29 -0.63
C LEU A 55 4.91 14.69 -0.53
N ASP A 56 4.12 15.70 -0.90
CA ASP A 56 4.54 17.09 -0.73
C ASP A 56 4.74 17.41 0.76
N LYS A 57 5.82 18.13 1.09
CA LYS A 57 6.22 18.43 2.48
C LYS A 57 5.20 19.28 3.24
N SER A 58 4.30 19.97 2.54
CA SER A 58 3.21 20.73 3.16
C SER A 58 2.06 19.85 3.65
N VAL A 59 1.97 18.59 3.21
CA VAL A 59 0.93 17.66 3.62
C VAL A 59 1.30 17.08 4.99
N PRO A 60 0.47 17.27 6.02
CA PRO A 60 0.73 16.70 7.34
C PRO A 60 0.63 15.18 7.29
N LEU A 61 1.65 14.51 7.82
CA LEU A 61 1.71 13.05 7.95
C LEU A 61 1.26 12.63 9.35
N TYR A 62 0.21 11.81 9.42
CA TYR A 62 -0.27 11.15 10.64
C TYR A 62 -0.07 9.63 10.52
N ILE A 63 1.09 9.20 10.02
CA ILE A 63 1.41 7.79 9.86
C ILE A 63 2.11 7.31 11.13
N ASP A 64 1.67 6.20 11.70
CA ASP A 64 2.30 5.60 12.88
C ASP A 64 3.77 5.27 12.61
N ASN A 65 4.62 5.49 13.62
CA ASN A 65 6.06 5.21 13.55
C ASN A 65 6.35 3.73 13.56
#